data_AF-A0A2V5P7C5-F1
#
_entry.id   AF-A0A2V5P7C5-F1
#
_cell.length_a   1.000
_cell.length_b   1.000
_cell.length_c   1.000
_cell.angle_alpha   90.00
_cell.angle_beta   90.00
_cell.angle_gamma   90.00
#
_symmetry.space_group_name_H-M   'P 1'
#
loop_
_entity.id
_entity.type
_entity.pdbx_description
1 polymer ?
#
loop_
_entity_poly.entity_id
_entity_poly.type
_entity_poly.pdbx_seq_one_letter_code
_entity_poly.pdbx_strand_id
1 'polypeptide(L)'
;NRESMHRAGKGLEREFGTAILLKGGHLPGPDAVDLLFADGQVTEFSSPFVRGVSTHGTGCTYSAAITAGLACRLSLEEAIRRAKKFVTQSIRNHFHWGNLHALNHSI
;
A
#
# COMPACT_ATOMS: atom_id res chain seq x y z
N ASN A 1 12.02 4.93 9.75
CA ASN A 1 12.32 6.09 8.86
C ASN A 1 12.57 5.58 7.44
N ARG A 2 12.62 6.46 6.43
CA ARG A 2 12.78 6.06 5.01
C ARG A 2 14.06 5.27 4.75
N GLU A 3 15.19 5.68 5.31
CA GLU A 3 16.47 4.96 5.17
C GLU A 3 16.39 3.49 5.63
N SER A 4 15.74 3.24 6.76
CA SER A 4 15.58 1.87 7.27
C SER A 4 14.70 1.02 6.33
N MET A 5 13.69 1.62 5.70
CA MET A 5 12.89 0.91 4.69
C MET A 5 13.72 0.56 3.45
N HIS A 6 14.57 1.47 2.97
CA HIS A 6 15.47 1.18 1.85
C HIS A 6 16.42 0.02 2.17
N ARG A 7 17.05 0.02 3.35
CA ARG A 7 17.94 -1.07 3.77
C ARG A 7 17.18 -2.39 3.90
N ALA A 8 16.02 -2.39 4.55
CA ALA A 8 15.21 -3.58 4.74
C ALA A 8 14.71 -4.15 3.40
N GLY A 9 14.19 -3.29 2.51
CA GLY A 9 13.63 -3.73 1.22
C GLY A 9 14.67 -4.37 0.32
N LYS A 10 15.86 -3.74 0.18
CA LYS A 10 16.99 -4.34 -0.56
C LYS A 10 17.49 -5.63 0.09
N GLY A 11 17.41 -5.74 1.41
CA GLY A 11 17.75 -6.96 2.15
C GLY A 11 16.80 -8.11 1.78
N LEU A 12 15.50 -7.86 1.91
CA LEU A 12 14.44 -8.84 1.63
C LEU A 12 14.41 -9.25 0.15
N GLU A 13 14.56 -8.31 -0.78
CA GLU A 13 14.59 -8.61 -2.23
C GLU A 13 15.75 -9.55 -2.56
N ARG A 14 16.95 -9.28 -2.01
CA ARG A 14 18.13 -10.15 -2.20
C ARG A 14 17.97 -11.51 -1.54
N GLU A 15 17.37 -11.56 -0.35
CA GLU A 15 17.18 -12.80 0.41
C GLU A 15 16.16 -13.72 -0.25
N PHE A 16 15.04 -13.19 -0.72
CA PHE A 16 13.93 -13.98 -1.26
C PHE A 16 13.89 -14.05 -2.79
N GLY A 17 14.68 -13.25 -3.50
CA GLY A 17 14.72 -13.25 -4.97
C GLY A 17 13.38 -12.89 -5.61
N THR A 18 12.55 -12.08 -4.94
CA THR A 18 11.22 -11.69 -5.39
C THR A 18 10.98 -10.21 -5.14
N ALA A 19 10.03 -9.63 -5.88
CA ALA A 19 9.59 -8.27 -5.66
C ALA A 19 9.02 -8.08 -4.23
N ILE A 20 9.42 -7.00 -3.56
CA ILE A 20 9.01 -6.66 -2.19
C ILE A 20 8.33 -5.30 -2.18
N LEU A 21 7.09 -5.23 -1.71
CA LEU A 21 6.39 -3.96 -1.46
C LEU A 21 6.37 -3.66 0.05
N LEU A 22 7.19 -2.71 0.49
CA LEU A 22 7.21 -2.24 1.88
C LEU A 22 6.26 -1.06 2.08
N LYS A 23 5.25 -1.25 2.93
CA LYS A 23 4.29 -0.21 3.29
C LYS A 23 4.87 0.70 4.37
N GLY A 24 4.93 1.98 4.09
CA GLY A 24 5.43 2.99 5.03
C GLY A 24 4.33 3.84 5.64
N GLY A 25 3.04 3.49 5.48
CA GLY A 25 1.91 4.31 5.92
C GLY A 25 1.94 4.86 7.36
N HIS A 26 2.79 4.34 8.25
CA HIS A 26 2.97 4.88 9.62
C HIS A 26 4.20 5.78 9.79
N LEU A 27 4.89 6.13 8.70
CA LEU A 27 5.96 7.12 8.74
C LEU A 27 5.40 8.52 9.06
N PRO A 28 6.14 9.36 9.80
CA PRO A 28 5.78 10.76 9.97
C PRO A 28 5.69 11.47 8.62
N GLY A 29 4.66 12.27 8.43
CA GLY A 29 4.49 13.08 7.22
C GLY A 29 3.02 13.28 6.83
N PRO A 30 2.78 14.04 5.75
CA PRO A 30 1.45 14.20 5.17
C PRO A 30 1.04 13.00 4.30
N ASP A 31 1.98 12.17 3.87
CA ASP A 31 1.76 11.12 2.87
C ASP A 31 2.05 9.71 3.39
N ALA A 32 1.22 8.76 2.96
CA ALA A 32 1.43 7.34 3.11
C ALA A 32 2.31 6.83 1.97
N VAL A 33 3.58 6.57 2.24
CA VAL A 33 4.58 6.20 1.23
C VAL A 33 4.88 4.71 1.28
N ASP A 34 4.79 4.04 0.14
CA ASP A 34 5.19 2.63 -0.01
C ASP A 34 6.33 2.52 -1.02
N LEU A 35 7.23 1.55 -0.83
CA LEU A 35 8.39 1.33 -1.69
C LEU A 35 8.35 -0.09 -2.26
N LEU A 36 8.34 -0.20 -3.58
CA LEU A 36 8.52 -1.46 -4.31
C LEU A 36 10.00 -1.65 -4.62
N PHE A 37 10.55 -2.81 -4.29
CA PHE A 37 11.87 -3.28 -4.67
C PHE A 37 11.67 -4.42 -5.66
N ALA A 38 12.11 -4.24 -6.90
CA ALA A 38 12.00 -5.25 -7.95
C ALA A 38 13.13 -5.06 -8.96
N ASP A 39 13.78 -6.16 -9.35
CA ASP A 39 14.88 -6.18 -10.32
C ASP A 39 16.01 -5.19 -9.98
N GLY A 40 16.27 -4.99 -8.68
CA GLY A 40 17.27 -4.06 -8.17
C GLY A 40 16.87 -2.57 -8.26
N GLN A 41 15.66 -2.27 -8.73
CA GLN A 41 15.08 -0.94 -8.80
C GLN A 41 14.18 -0.66 -7.60
N VAL A 42 14.03 0.62 -7.27
CA VAL A 42 13.12 1.08 -6.21
C VAL A 42 12.12 2.06 -6.77
N THR A 43 10.83 1.71 -6.69
CA THR A 43 9.72 2.55 -7.15
C THR A 43 8.88 3.02 -5.96
N GLU A 44 8.66 4.32 -5.83
CA GLU A 44 7.87 4.92 -4.76
C GLU A 44 6.40 5.10 -5.16
N PHE A 45 5.49 4.75 -4.25
CA PHE A 45 4.05 4.98 -4.36
C PHE A 45 3.57 5.80 -3.18
N SER A 46 3.13 7.04 -3.44
CA SER A 46 2.65 7.95 -2.40
C SER A 46 1.18 8.31 -2.59
N SER A 47 0.49 8.56 -1.48
CA SER A 47 -0.87 9.12 -1.46
C SER A 47 -1.08 9.83 -0.12
N PRO A 48 -2.00 10.81 -0.02
CA PRO A 48 -2.27 11.49 1.24
C PRO A 48 -2.61 10.52 2.36
N PHE A 49 -2.00 10.71 3.54
CA PHE A 49 -2.31 9.91 4.73
C PHE A 49 -3.65 10.38 5.33
N VAL A 50 -4.60 9.45 5.47
CA VAL A 50 -5.91 9.73 6.07
C VAL A 50 -5.83 9.51 7.58
N ARG A 51 -6.07 10.57 8.36
CA ARG A 51 -6.00 10.56 9.83
C ARG A 51 -7.36 10.24 10.46
N GLY A 52 -7.35 9.73 11.69
CA GLY A 52 -8.56 9.59 12.52
C GLY A 52 -9.49 8.46 12.10
N VAL A 53 -8.99 7.47 11.35
CA VAL A 53 -9.77 6.31 10.89
C VAL A 53 -9.13 5.04 11.43
N SER A 54 -9.94 4.11 11.96
CA SER A 54 -9.45 2.77 12.25
C SER A 54 -9.21 2.01 10.95
N THR A 55 -7.96 1.62 10.69
CA THR A 55 -7.48 1.10 9.41
C THR A 55 -7.45 -0.43 9.34
N HIS A 56 -8.29 -1.11 10.12
CA HIS A 56 -8.40 -2.56 10.07
C HIS A 56 -8.73 -3.02 8.63
N GLY A 57 -8.05 -4.07 8.16
CA GLY A 57 -8.24 -4.59 6.81
C GLY A 57 -7.54 -3.81 5.68
N THR A 58 -6.84 -2.71 5.93
CA THR A 58 -6.10 -1.97 4.88
C THR A 58 -5.04 -2.82 4.20
N GLY A 59 -4.34 -3.65 4.96
CA GLY A 59 -3.37 -4.61 4.42
C GLY A 59 -4.01 -5.61 3.46
N CYS A 60 -5.09 -6.28 3.90
CA CYS A 60 -5.80 -7.28 3.10
C CYS A 60 -6.44 -6.65 1.85
N THR A 61 -7.02 -5.45 2.01
CA THR A 61 -7.62 -4.71 0.90
C THR A 61 -6.58 -4.35 -0.15
N TYR A 62 -5.41 -3.87 0.29
CA TYR A 62 -4.34 -3.47 -0.62
C TYR A 62 -3.76 -4.67 -1.36
N SER A 63 -3.46 -5.78 -0.67
CA SER A 63 -2.96 -6.99 -1.34
C SER A 63 -3.99 -7.60 -2.29
N ALA A 64 -5.27 -7.67 -1.89
CA ALA A 64 -6.35 -8.16 -2.76
C ALA A 64 -6.51 -7.31 -4.04
N ALA A 65 -6.44 -5.98 -3.92
CA ALA A 65 -6.50 -5.08 -5.07
C ALA A 65 -5.29 -5.24 -6.00
N ILE A 66 -4.08 -5.46 -5.47
CA ILE A 66 -2.89 -5.79 -6.28
C ILE A 66 -3.12 -7.11 -7.03
N THR A 67 -3.57 -8.16 -6.33
CA THR A 67 -3.86 -9.46 -6.93
C THR A 67 -4.89 -9.35 -8.06
N ALA A 68 -5.97 -8.58 -7.86
CA ALA A 68 -6.97 -8.34 -8.89
C ALA A 68 -6.37 -7.61 -10.11
N GLY A 69 -5.51 -6.61 -9.90
CA GLY A 69 -4.80 -5.92 -10.97
C GLY A 69 -3.91 -6.86 -11.79
N LEU A 70 -3.16 -7.73 -11.11
CA LEU A 70 -2.33 -8.75 -11.76
C LEU A 70 -3.17 -9.76 -12.54
N ALA A 71 -4.31 -10.21 -12.00
CA ALA A 71 -5.25 -11.09 -12.70
C ALA A 71 -5.80 -10.46 -13.99
N CYS A 72 -5.95 -9.12 -13.99
CA CYS A 72 -6.30 -8.33 -15.17
C CYS A 72 -5.11 -8.05 -16.12
N ARG A 73 -3.97 -8.74 -15.95
CA ARG A 73 -2.74 -8.60 -16.76
C ARG A 73 -2.10 -7.21 -16.71
N LEU A 74 -2.32 -6.44 -15.65
CA LEU A 74 -1.56 -5.22 -15.42
C LEU A 74 -0.12 -5.56 -15.04
N SER A 75 0.82 -4.66 -15.35
CA SER A 75 2.17 -4.76 -14.78
C SER A 75 2.12 -4.64 -13.26
N LEU A 76 3.11 -5.18 -12.56
CA LEU A 76 3.18 -5.11 -11.09
C LEU A 76 3.08 -3.67 -10.59
N GLU A 77 3.82 -2.75 -11.20
CA GLU A 77 3.78 -1.33 -10.84
C GLU A 77 2.40 -0.71 -11.06
N GLU A 78 1.74 -1.02 -12.17
CA GLU A 78 0.40 -0.48 -12.46
C GLU A 78 -0.66 -1.08 -11.53
N ALA A 79 -0.57 -2.37 -11.21
CA ALA A 79 -1.43 -3.02 -10.23
C ALA A 79 -1.28 -2.36 -8.85
N ILE A 80 -0.04 -2.10 -8.40
CA ILE A 80 0.24 -1.40 -7.14
C ILE A 80 -0.27 0.03 -7.16
N ARG A 81 -0.03 0.78 -8.25
CA ARG A 81 -0.51 2.16 -8.42
C ARG A 81 -2.03 2.25 -8.28
N ARG A 82 -2.77 1.35 -8.95
CA ARG A 82 -4.23 1.29 -8.85
C ARG A 82 -4.70 0.85 -7.48
N ALA A 83 -4.07 -0.16 -6.90
CA ALA A 83 -4.42 -0.67 -5.58
C ALA A 83 -4.16 0.37 -4.47
N LYS A 84 -3.10 1.18 -4.60
CA LYS A 84 -2.78 2.28 -3.70
C LYS A 84 -3.88 3.34 -3.74
N LYS A 85 -4.28 3.74 -4.96
CA LYS A 85 -5.42 4.67 -5.15
C LYS A 85 -6.70 4.09 -4.54
N PHE A 86 -7.00 2.82 -4.79
CA PHE A 86 -8.19 2.15 -4.27
C PHE A 86 -8.20 2.15 -2.74
N VAL A 87 -7.17 1.62 -2.08
CA VAL A 87 -7.13 1.56 -0.61
C VAL A 87 -7.18 2.94 0.03
N THR A 88 -6.52 3.95 -0.53
CA THR A 88 -6.61 5.33 -0.04
C THR A 88 -8.04 5.86 -0.13
N GLN A 89 -8.74 5.62 -1.23
CA GLN A 89 -10.13 6.02 -1.37
C GLN A 89 -11.06 5.22 -0.45
N SER A 90 -10.80 3.93 -0.23
CA SER A 90 -11.59 3.09 0.69
C SER A 90 -11.46 3.55 2.14
N ILE A 91 -10.28 4.04 2.55
CA ILE A 91 -10.07 4.65 3.87
C ILE A 91 -10.74 6.03 3.93
N ARG A 92 -10.57 6.85 2.88
CA ARG A 92 -11.13 8.21 2.83
C ARG A 92 -12.66 8.22 2.91
N ASN A 93 -13.30 7.28 2.22
CA ASN A 93 -14.75 7.16 2.14
C ASN A 93 -15.30 6.06 3.06
N HIS A 94 -14.56 5.69 4.11
CA HIS A 94 -14.94 4.64 5.06
C HIS A 94 -16.33 4.90 5.66
N PHE A 95 -17.03 3.83 6.00
CA PHE A 95 -18.27 3.91 6.75
C PHE A 95 -18.00 4.02 8.25
N HIS A 96 -18.87 4.75 8.93
CA HIS A 96 -18.76 5.02 10.36
C HIS A 96 -20.11 4.81 11.06
N TRP A 97 -20.14 3.90 12.03
CA TRP A 97 -21.31 3.62 12.86
C TRP A 97 -20.92 3.54 14.32
N GLY A 98 -21.23 4.57 15.09
CA GLY A 98 -20.80 4.66 16.50
C GLY A 98 -19.27 4.67 16.59
N ASN A 99 -18.68 3.59 17.11
CA ASN A 99 -17.22 3.43 17.20
C ASN A 99 -16.64 2.51 16.12
N LEU A 100 -17.47 1.96 15.23
CA LEU A 100 -17.04 1.05 14.18
C LEU A 100 -16.68 1.85 12.93
N HIS A 101 -15.46 1.65 12.43
CA HIS A 101 -15.05 2.09 11.10
C HIS A 101 -14.90 0.87 10.18
N ALA A 102 -15.46 0.94 8.99
CA ALA A 102 -15.30 -0.08 7.96
C ALA A 102 -14.81 0.55 6.65
N LEU A 103 -13.78 -0.03 6.04
CA LEU A 103 -13.32 0.41 4.72
C LEU A 103 -14.46 0.31 3.71
N ASN A 104 -14.59 1.32 2.85
CA ASN A 104 -15.59 1.31 1.79
C ASN A 104 -15.00 0.69 0.52
N HIS A 105 -15.40 -0.55 0.24
CA HIS A 105 -14.96 -1.29 -0.95
C HIS A 105 -15.87 -1.09 -2.17
N SER A 106 -16.96 -0.33 -2.03
CA SER A 106 -17.97 -0.10 -3.08
C SER A 106 -17.67 1.11 -3.96
N ILE A 107 -16.47 1.68 -3.83
CA ILE A 107 -15.97 2.86 -4.58
C ILE A 107 -15.45 2.53 -5.97
#